data_AF-A0A915E5J2-F1
#
_entry.id   AF-A0A915E5J2-F1
#
_cell.length_a   1.000
_cell.length_b   1.000
_cell.length_c   1.000
_cell.angle_alpha   90.00
_cell.angle_beta   90.00
_cell.angle_gamma   90.00
#
_symmetry.space_group_name_H-M   'P 1'
#
loop_
_entity.id
_entity.type
_entity.pdbx_description
1 polymer ?
#
loop_
_entity_poly.entity_id
_entity_poly.type
_entity_poly.pdbx_seq_one_letter_code
_entity_poly.pdbx_strand_id
1 'polypeptide(L)'
;MPNSEDDPKCNAKKSLISNNFVSIIFNESGKPYKQGTVSGNFDKVALEVVPHDEETILVSLHARKEIAAWLALTKAFLPDAVAVKALRKMAIRAQLAVNVWRSLEECLRNEKLRPYLSQAVDRLRRIQALKLKRVPEM
;
A
#
# COMPACT_ATOMS: atom_id res chain seq x y z
N MET A 1 -18.89 -2.51 -2.51
CA MET A 1 -19.09 -1.07 -2.22
C MET A 1 -20.36 -0.61 -2.92
N PRO A 2 -21.23 0.16 -2.25
CA PRO A 2 -22.53 0.55 -2.82
C PRO A 2 -22.35 1.50 -4.00
N ASN A 3 -23.22 1.36 -5.00
CA ASN A 3 -23.39 2.33 -6.08
C ASN A 3 -24.60 3.22 -5.74
N SER A 4 -24.52 4.51 -6.03
CA SER A 4 -25.63 5.44 -5.87
C SER A 4 -25.81 6.21 -7.17
N GLU A 5 -27.05 6.31 -7.66
CA GLU A 5 -27.38 7.11 -8.85
C GLU A 5 -27.15 8.61 -8.59
N ASP A 6 -27.30 9.05 -7.34
CA ASP A 6 -27.04 10.42 -6.88
C ASP A 6 -25.54 10.76 -6.76
N ASP A 7 -24.64 9.78 -6.92
CA ASP A 7 -23.18 9.95 -6.86
C ASP A 7 -22.51 9.48 -8.17
N PRO A 8 -22.69 10.21 -9.29
CA PRO A 8 -22.15 9.82 -10.59
C PRO A 8 -20.61 9.78 -10.60
N LYS A 9 -19.96 10.51 -9.68
CA LYS A 9 -18.50 10.50 -9.51
C LYS A 9 -18.00 9.39 -8.59
N CYS A 10 -18.90 8.62 -7.99
CA CYS A 10 -18.57 7.58 -7.02
C CYS A 10 -17.67 8.11 -5.89
N ASN A 11 -17.89 9.34 -5.41
CA ASN A 11 -17.14 9.98 -4.35
C ASN A 11 -17.07 9.13 -3.08
N ALA A 12 -18.16 8.45 -2.71
CA ALA A 12 -18.19 7.57 -1.55
C ALA A 12 -17.20 6.41 -1.69
N LYS A 13 -17.14 5.78 -2.87
CA LYS A 13 -16.16 4.73 -3.18
C LYS A 13 -14.75 5.30 -3.21
N LYS A 14 -14.58 6.46 -3.86
CA LYS A 14 -13.30 7.16 -4.02
C LYS A 14 -12.69 7.51 -2.67
N SER A 15 -13.50 7.97 -1.71
CA SER A 15 -13.04 8.31 -0.35
C SER A 15 -12.37 7.11 0.32
N LEU A 16 -12.96 5.92 0.20
CA LEU A 16 -12.40 4.70 0.81
C LEU A 16 -11.15 4.21 0.07
N ILE A 17 -11.21 4.04 -1.25
CA ILE A 17 -10.08 3.53 -2.04
C ILE A 17 -8.91 4.53 -2.08
N SER A 18 -9.19 5.83 -1.96
CA SER A 18 -8.15 6.85 -1.99
C SER A 18 -7.37 6.96 -0.67
N ASN A 19 -7.91 6.47 0.43
CA ASN A 19 -7.18 6.45 1.70
C ASN A 19 -6.21 5.26 1.81
N ASN A 20 -6.26 4.32 0.87
CA ASN A 20 -5.35 3.18 0.84
C ASN A 20 -4.03 3.55 0.15
N PHE A 21 -2.92 3.06 0.72
CA PHE A 21 -1.58 3.21 0.14
C PHE A 21 -1.25 2.14 -0.89
N VAL A 22 -1.82 0.95 -0.72
CA VAL A 22 -1.65 -0.19 -1.62
C VAL A 22 -3.02 -0.56 -2.17
N SER A 23 -3.11 -0.66 -3.50
CA SER A 23 -4.33 -1.04 -4.20
C SER A 23 -4.04 -2.18 -5.16
N ILE A 24 -4.97 -3.14 -5.23
CA ILE A 24 -4.97 -4.19 -6.25
C ILE A 24 -5.92 -3.73 -7.37
N ILE A 25 -5.42 -3.70 -8.60
CA ILE A 25 -6.18 -3.32 -9.78
C ILE A 25 -6.31 -4.55 -10.67
N PHE A 26 -7.53 -5.04 -10.82
CA PHE A 26 -7.83 -6.02 -11.84
C PHE A 26 -8.07 -5.29 -13.17
N ASN A 27 -7.24 -5.56 -14.18
CA ASN A 27 -7.22 -4.83 -15.43
C ASN A 27 -7.52 -5.75 -16.62
N GLU A 28 -8.77 -5.74 -17.05
CA GLU A 28 -9.25 -6.41 -18.27
C GLU A 28 -9.38 -5.46 -19.46
N SER A 29 -8.90 -4.22 -19.33
CA SER A 29 -9.14 -3.17 -20.34
C SER A 29 -8.29 -3.28 -21.60
N GLY A 30 -7.31 -4.20 -21.61
CA GLY A 30 -6.31 -4.33 -22.69
C GLY A 30 -5.34 -3.15 -22.81
N LYS A 31 -5.42 -2.15 -21.92
CA LYS A 31 -4.55 -0.96 -21.91
C LYS A 31 -3.61 -1.00 -20.72
N PRO A 32 -2.36 -0.50 -20.86
CA PRO A 32 -1.42 -0.47 -19.75
C PRO A 32 -1.93 0.45 -18.63
N TYR A 33 -1.89 -0.06 -17.39
CA TYR A 33 -2.21 0.76 -16.23
C TYR A 33 -1.19 1.90 -16.05
N LYS A 34 -1.67 3.07 -15.66
CA LYS A 34 -0.85 4.22 -15.28
C LYS A 34 -1.14 4.60 -13.83
N GLN A 35 -0.09 4.91 -13.07
CA GLN A 35 -0.26 5.46 -11.73
C GLN A 35 -1.09 6.74 -11.79
N GLY A 36 -1.96 6.93 -10.80
CA GLY A 36 -2.89 8.06 -10.73
C GLY A 36 -4.28 7.78 -11.32
N THR A 37 -4.47 6.73 -12.13
CA THR A 37 -5.77 6.45 -12.79
C THR A 37 -6.94 6.25 -11.80
N VAL A 38 -6.72 5.53 -10.69
CA VAL A 38 -7.82 5.15 -9.77
C VAL A 38 -8.07 6.19 -8.67
N SER A 39 -7.04 6.93 -8.25
CA SER A 39 -7.15 7.78 -7.06
C SER A 39 -6.56 9.18 -7.20
N GLY A 40 -6.03 9.55 -8.37
CA GLY A 40 -5.41 10.86 -8.63
C GLY A 40 -4.07 11.08 -7.92
N ASN A 41 -3.73 10.25 -6.92
CA ASN A 41 -2.46 10.32 -6.20
C ASN A 41 -1.42 9.42 -6.86
N PHE A 42 -0.23 9.97 -7.10
CA PHE A 42 0.93 9.24 -7.64
C PHE A 42 1.74 8.50 -6.57
N ASP A 43 1.39 8.68 -5.30
CA ASP A 43 2.18 8.25 -4.14
C ASP A 43 1.80 6.86 -3.65
N LYS A 44 1.01 6.13 -4.45
CA LYS A 44 0.46 4.83 -4.07
C LYS A 44 1.10 3.70 -4.84
N VAL A 45 1.16 2.55 -4.18
CA VAL A 45 1.55 1.29 -4.80
C VAL A 45 0.32 0.65 -5.42
N ALA A 46 0.43 0.28 -6.68
CA ALA A 46 -0.60 -0.38 -7.46
C ALA A 46 -0.10 -1.77 -7.88
N LEU A 47 -0.83 -2.81 -7.51
CA LEU A 47 -0.62 -4.18 -7.99
C LEU A 47 -1.64 -4.42 -9.11
N GLU A 48 -1.19 -4.29 -10.34
CA GLU A 48 -1.98 -4.57 -11.53
C GLU A 48 -2.01 -6.08 -11.77
N VAL A 49 -3.21 -6.63 -11.93
CA VAL A 49 -3.48 -8.02 -12.25
C VAL A 49 -4.14 -8.04 -13.63
N VAL A 50 -3.48 -8.63 -14.61
CA VAL A 50 -3.96 -8.74 -15.99
C VAL A 50 -4.15 -10.24 -16.29
N PRO A 51 -5.36 -10.69 -16.64
CA PRO A 51 -5.55 -12.05 -17.14
C PRO A 51 -4.77 -12.20 -18.46
N HIS A 52 -3.93 -13.23 -18.55
CA HIS A 52 -3.09 -13.47 -19.75
C HIS A 52 -3.69 -14.58 -20.61
N ASP A 53 -3.92 -15.74 -20.01
CA ASP A 53 -4.56 -16.92 -20.61
C ASP A 53 -5.65 -17.48 -19.66
N GLU A 54 -6.25 -18.62 -20.00
CA GLU A 54 -7.29 -19.28 -19.17
C GLU A 54 -6.80 -19.66 -17.77
N GLU A 55 -5.50 -19.95 -17.60
CA GLU A 55 -4.94 -20.44 -16.33
C GLU A 55 -3.83 -19.54 -15.75
N THR A 56 -3.44 -18.48 -16.46
CA THR A 56 -2.30 -17.65 -16.08
C THR A 56 -2.68 -16.18 -15.97
N ILE A 57 -2.13 -15.54 -14.94
CA ILE A 57 -2.27 -14.10 -14.74
C ILE A 57 -0.91 -13.44 -14.67
N LEU A 58 -0.86 -12.23 -15.21
CA LEU A 58 0.28 -11.35 -15.11
C LEU A 58 0.07 -10.36 -13.97
N VAL A 59 0.96 -10.39 -12.99
CA VAL A 59 0.99 -9.41 -11.90
C VAL A 59 2.11 -8.42 -12.14
N SER A 60 1.80 -7.13 -12.18
CA SER A 60 2.76 -6.03 -12.35
C SER A 60 2.65 -5.03 -11.18
N LEU A 61 3.79 -4.64 -10.63
CA LEU A 61 3.92 -3.68 -9.55
C LEU A 61 4.22 -2.29 -10.12
N HIS A 62 3.36 -1.34 -9.78
CA HIS A 62 3.50 0.07 -10.10
C HIS A 62 3.73 0.84 -8.80
N ALA A 63 4.98 1.22 -8.53
CA ALA A 63 5.38 1.95 -7.33
C ALA A 63 6.41 3.03 -7.67
N ARG A 64 6.56 4.00 -6.76
CA ARG A 64 7.71 4.93 -6.78
C ARG A 64 9.02 4.15 -6.70
N LYS A 65 10.10 4.68 -7.29
CA LYS A 65 11.39 3.97 -7.43
C LYS A 65 11.98 3.57 -6.09
N GLU A 66 11.84 4.42 -5.07
CA GLU A 66 12.33 4.22 -3.71
C GLU A 66 11.65 3.02 -3.04
N ILE A 67 10.34 2.88 -3.24
CA ILE A 67 9.54 1.77 -2.68
C ILE A 67 9.77 0.50 -3.49
N ALA A 68 9.83 0.63 -4.83
CA ALA A 68 10.10 -0.50 -5.73
C ALA A 68 11.47 -1.13 -5.45
N ALA A 69 12.48 -0.35 -5.05
CA ALA A 69 13.80 -0.87 -4.68
C ALA A 69 13.76 -1.86 -3.50
N TRP A 70 12.77 -1.75 -2.61
CA TRP A 70 12.58 -2.69 -1.49
C TRP A 70 11.70 -3.89 -1.86
N LEU A 71 11.11 -3.88 -3.06
CA LEU A 71 10.21 -4.91 -3.56
C LEU A 71 10.90 -5.66 -4.71
N ALA A 72 11.46 -6.83 -4.41
CA ALA A 72 12.22 -7.62 -5.37
C ALA A 72 11.43 -8.09 -6.62
N LEU A 73 10.09 -8.14 -6.54
CA LEU A 73 9.22 -8.61 -7.63
C LEU A 73 8.44 -7.45 -8.23
N THR A 74 8.83 -7.04 -9.44
CA THR A 74 8.16 -5.99 -10.20
C THR A 74 7.15 -6.53 -11.21
N LYS A 75 7.40 -7.73 -11.77
CA LYS A 75 6.51 -8.38 -12.73
C LYS A 75 6.62 -9.90 -12.59
N ALA A 76 5.49 -10.61 -12.59
CA ALA A 76 5.44 -12.05 -12.47
C ALA A 76 4.27 -12.65 -13.26
N PHE A 77 4.55 -13.73 -13.99
CA PHE A 77 3.50 -14.62 -14.52
C PHE A 77 3.25 -15.72 -13.49
N LEU A 78 1.99 -15.88 -13.11
CA LEU A 78 1.58 -16.80 -12.05
C LEU A 78 0.40 -17.64 -12.52
N PRO A 79 0.39 -18.96 -12.25
CA PRO A 79 -0.81 -19.76 -12.39
C PRO A 79 -1.88 -19.26 -11.42
N ASP A 80 -3.14 -19.24 -11.84
CA ASP A 80 -4.26 -18.70 -11.06
C ASP A 80 -4.36 -19.33 -9.66
N ALA A 81 -4.15 -20.65 -9.58
CA ALA A 81 -4.16 -21.43 -8.33
C ALA A 81 -3.19 -20.91 -7.23
N VAL A 82 -2.08 -20.29 -7.62
CA VAL A 82 -1.06 -19.76 -6.69
C VAL A 82 -1.13 -18.23 -6.60
N ALA A 83 -1.71 -17.58 -7.59
CA ALA A 83 -1.62 -16.15 -7.77
C ALA A 83 -2.25 -15.36 -6.62
N VAL A 84 -3.39 -15.79 -6.08
CA VAL A 84 -4.03 -15.15 -4.92
C VAL A 84 -3.11 -15.13 -3.70
N LYS A 85 -2.41 -16.24 -3.44
CA LYS A 85 -1.48 -16.36 -2.30
C LYS A 85 -0.26 -15.45 -2.50
N ALA A 86 0.27 -15.39 -3.71
CA ALA A 86 1.39 -14.51 -4.06
C ALA A 86 0.99 -13.03 -3.95
N LEU A 87 -0.16 -12.66 -4.53
CA LEU A 87 -0.69 -11.30 -4.52
C LEU A 87 -0.92 -10.79 -3.10
N ARG A 88 -1.47 -11.61 -2.21
CA ARG A 88 -1.64 -11.25 -0.79
C ARG A 88 -0.30 -10.98 -0.10
N LYS A 89 0.72 -11.82 -0.35
CA LYS A 89 2.07 -11.61 0.19
C LYS A 89 2.72 -10.35 -0.37
N MET A 90 2.53 -10.08 -1.66
CA MET A 90 3.02 -8.86 -2.32
C MET A 90 2.35 -7.61 -1.72
N ALA A 91 1.04 -7.62 -1.51
CA ALA A 91 0.31 -6.51 -0.91
C ALA A 91 0.78 -6.19 0.51
N ILE A 92 1.00 -7.23 1.35
CA ILE A 92 1.51 -7.05 2.72
C ILE A 92 2.94 -6.47 2.70
N ARG A 93 3.81 -7.00 1.84
CA ARG A 93 5.18 -6.49 1.69
C ARG A 93 5.21 -5.04 1.19
N ALA A 94 4.37 -4.73 0.21
CA ALA A 94 4.20 -3.37 -0.29
C ALA A 94 3.72 -2.42 0.81
N GLN A 95 2.74 -2.83 1.63
CA GLN A 95 2.24 -1.99 2.71
C GLN A 95 3.32 -1.73 3.77
N LEU A 96 4.12 -2.75 4.11
CA LEU A 96 5.25 -2.59 5.02
C LEU A 96 6.28 -1.62 4.44
N ALA A 97 6.63 -1.77 3.16
CA ALA A 97 7.56 -0.87 2.46
C ALA A 97 7.05 0.58 2.48
N VAL A 98 5.76 0.81 2.21
CA VAL A 98 5.17 2.16 2.29
C VAL A 98 5.26 2.73 3.70
N ASN A 99 4.97 1.94 4.74
CA ASN A 99 5.05 2.41 6.13
C ASN A 99 6.47 2.84 6.52
N VAL A 100 7.47 2.07 6.11
CA VAL A 100 8.89 2.40 6.32
C VAL A 100 9.25 3.67 5.56
N TRP A 101 8.90 3.76 4.27
CA TRP A 101 9.21 4.92 3.44
C TRP A 101 8.61 6.20 4.01
N ARG A 102 7.31 6.19 4.33
CA ARG A 102 6.61 7.34 4.88
C ARG A 102 7.22 7.77 6.21
N SER A 103 7.55 6.82 7.07
CA SER A 103 8.13 7.14 8.36
C SER A 103 9.55 7.72 8.22
N LEU A 104 10.34 7.24 7.26
CA LEU A 104 11.64 7.84 6.96
C LEU A 104 11.50 9.28 6.44
N GLU A 105 10.58 9.52 5.51
CA GLU A 105 10.24 10.87 5.03
C GLU A 105 9.82 11.81 6.17
N GLU A 106 9.00 11.33 7.11
CA GLU A 106 8.59 12.09 8.29
C GLU A 106 9.79 12.40 9.22
N CYS A 107 10.71 11.46 9.40
CA CYS A 107 11.91 11.67 10.23
C CYS A 107 12.91 12.64 9.60
N LEU A 108 13.03 12.63 8.27
CA LEU A 108 13.85 13.61 7.55
C LEU A 108 13.33 15.04 7.71
N ARG A 109 12.00 15.21 7.87
CA ARG A 109 11.36 16.51 8.10
C ARG A 109 11.36 16.92 9.57
N ASN A 110 11.38 15.96 10.48
CA ASN A 110 11.32 16.21 11.92
C ASN A 110 12.22 15.22 12.67
N GLU A 111 13.38 15.71 13.08
CA GLU A 111 14.42 14.94 13.78
C GLU A 111 13.95 14.33 15.12
N LYS A 112 12.83 14.81 15.69
CA LYS A 112 12.25 14.24 16.92
C LYS A 112 11.50 12.93 16.66
N LEU A 113 11.13 12.65 15.41
CA LEU A 113 10.42 11.43 15.04
C LEU A 113 11.42 10.27 14.86
N ARG A 114 10.96 9.06 15.15
CA ARG A 114 11.75 7.83 14.98
C ARG A 114 11.14 7.00 13.86
N PRO A 115 11.98 6.34 13.04
CA PRO A 115 11.47 5.56 11.92
C PRO A 115 10.64 4.37 12.40
N TYR A 116 9.64 4.04 11.60
CA TYR A 116 8.81 2.86 11.73
C TYR A 116 9.67 1.63 11.50
N LEU A 117 9.61 0.69 12.43
CA LEU A 117 10.31 -0.60 12.34
C LEU A 117 9.30 -1.74 12.32
N SER A 118 8.47 -1.81 13.37
CA SER A 118 7.39 -2.78 13.49
C SER A 118 6.34 -2.28 14.47
N GLN A 119 5.14 -2.85 14.39
CA GLN A 119 4.06 -2.55 15.32
C GLN A 119 4.45 -2.84 16.79
N ALA A 120 5.24 -3.90 17.03
CA ALA A 120 5.69 -4.26 18.37
C ALA A 120 6.60 -3.18 18.98
N VAL A 121 7.53 -2.66 18.17
CA VAL A 121 8.45 -1.59 18.60
C VAL A 121 7.69 -0.28 18.83
N ASP A 122 6.77 0.09 17.95
CA ASP A 122 5.96 1.30 18.16
C ASP A 122 5.04 1.20 19.36
N ARG A 123 4.49 0.01 19.61
CA ARG A 123 3.72 -0.25 20.83
C ARG A 123 4.60 -0.13 22.08
N LEU A 124 5.82 -0.64 22.06
CA LEU A 124 6.77 -0.50 23.17
C LEU A 124 7.11 0.98 23.42
N ARG A 125 7.40 1.75 22.37
CA ARG A 125 7.66 3.20 22.45
C ARG A 125 6.49 3.95 23.10
N ARG A 126 5.26 3.62 22.72
CA ARG A 126 4.04 4.20 23.32
C ARG A 126 3.90 3.85 24.79
N ILE A 127 4.14 2.59 25.16
CA ILE A 127 4.11 2.14 26.56
C ILE A 127 5.15 2.89 27.40
N GLN A 128 6.38 3.04 26.90
CA GLN A 128 7.44 3.79 27.57
C GLN A 128 7.06 5.27 27.74
N ALA A 129 6.52 5.91 26.70
CA ALA A 129 6.06 7.30 26.79
C ALA A 129 4.93 7.49 27.80
N LEU A 130 4.00 6.54 27.91
CA LEU A 130 2.93 6.56 28.92
C LEU A 130 3.49 6.40 30.34
N LYS A 131 4.49 5.54 30.54
CA LYS A 131 5.16 5.39 31.84
C LYS A 131 5.84 6.69 32.27
N LEU A 132 6.56 7.34 31.37
CA LEU A 132 7.24 8.63 31.63
C LEU A 132 6.25 9.73 32.03
N LYS A 133 5.07 9.80 31.39
CA LYS A 133 4.01 10.77 31.73
C LYS A 133 3.34 10.51 33.08
N ARG A 134 3.44 9.30 33.62
CA ARG A 134 2.73 8.88 34.84
C ARG A 134 3.56 9.04 36.11
N VAL A 135 4.83 9.39 36.00
CA VAL A 135 5.66 9.73 37.17
C VAL A 135 5.18 11.10 37.64
N PRO A 136 4.52 11.21 38.82
CA PRO A 136 4.18 12.51 39.39
C PRO A 136 5.47 13.27 39.67
N GLU A 137 5.48 14.57 39.42
CA GLU A 137 6.52 15.46 39.97
C GLU A 137 6.51 15.27 41.49
N MET A 138 7.61 14.71 42.02
CA MET A 138 7.92 14.66 43.46
C MET A 138 8.91 15.78 43.78
#